data_AF-A0A4R4WHK4-F1
#
_entry.id   AF-A0A4R4WHK4-F1
#
_cell.length_a   1.000
_cell.length_b   1.000
_cell.length_c   1.000
_cell.angle_alpha   90.00
_cell.angle_beta   90.00
_cell.angle_gamma   90.00
#
_symmetry.space_group_name_H-M   'P 1'
#
loop_
_entity.id
_entity.type
_entity.pdbx_description
1 polymer ?
#
loop_
_entity_poly.entity_id
_entity_poly.type
_entity_poly.pdbx_seq_one_letter_code
_entity_poly.pdbx_strand_id
1 'polypeptide(L)'
;MRFLDPYDVLAVAARVLRCDSADAVRRTDLDAVDRVLADLRRTDTLAEAAAVLLSGLIRARAFDGANRVVTVAVVLQFVAVNRADLRLEPVDEWDDLLDRLRAGQVTPAEVAGFVGARLMPERVTAEDLQEHLRTELRLEDEIAARGGGELWRGGGMFDKFTDGARQVVVLAQEQARILQHNFIGTEHLLLGLLEEGQGRAGKVLHGLGVTGPAVRELVVEIIGRGAQGPSGTTVPFTPRAKSVLDHAYREARELGDDSLDTEHLLLGLLRDGEGVASQILTRLGAEREEIRAKVVGWRGRRQRAESAVADYLADDTASTWPTFGRRHHLLHELNAVLDENERLHEQVAKLRALLRSNDIDPDS
;
A
#
# COMPACT_ATOMS: atom_id res chain seq x y z
N MET A 1 8.17 15.61 9.45
CA MET A 1 9.27 15.02 8.65
C MET A 1 9.14 13.52 8.68
N ARG A 2 9.31 12.86 7.53
CA ARG A 2 9.50 11.41 7.46
C ARG A 2 10.99 11.13 7.62
N PHE A 3 11.35 10.27 8.56
CA PHE A 3 12.73 9.97 8.89
C PHE A 3 13.16 8.65 8.27
N LEU A 4 14.44 8.55 7.90
CA LEU A 4 15.04 7.29 7.46
C LEU A 4 15.24 6.37 8.67
N ASP A 5 15.20 5.06 8.40
CA ASP A 5 15.67 4.05 9.33
C ASP A 5 17.06 3.52 8.90
N PRO A 6 17.72 2.67 9.73
CA PRO A 6 19.04 2.13 9.40
C PRO A 6 19.05 1.28 8.12
N TYR A 7 17.93 0.65 7.77
CA TYR A 7 17.81 -0.16 6.56
C TYR A 7 17.76 0.71 5.31
N ASP A 8 17.08 1.85 5.35
CA ASP A 8 17.11 2.84 4.27
C ASP A 8 18.53 3.31 3.98
N VAL A 9 19.30 3.61 5.03
CA VAL A 9 20.70 4.05 4.93
C VAL A 9 21.58 2.95 4.35
N LEU A 10 21.41 1.70 4.78
CA LEU A 10 22.11 0.54 4.23
C LEU A 10 21.78 0.29 2.76
N ALA A 11 20.53 0.47 2.35
CA ALA A 11 20.12 0.30 0.96
C ALA A 11 20.77 1.36 0.05
N VAL A 12 20.87 2.61 0.51
CA VAL A 12 21.61 3.66 -0.19
C VAL A 12 23.10 3.31 -0.26
N ALA A 13 23.70 2.86 0.84
CA ALA A 13 25.11 2.48 0.89
C ALA A 13 25.43 1.33 -0.08
N ALA A 14 24.64 0.25 -0.08
CA ALA A 14 24.81 -0.89 -0.99
C ALA A 14 24.79 -0.46 -2.47
N ARG A 15 23.83 0.40 -2.83
CA ARG A 15 23.66 0.93 -4.20
C ARG A 15 24.83 1.79 -4.64
N VAL A 16 25.28 2.71 -3.79
CA VAL A 16 26.42 3.61 -4.10
C VAL A 16 27.74 2.84 -4.15
N LEU A 17 27.94 1.92 -3.21
CA LEU A 17 29.15 1.10 -3.13
C LEU A 17 29.17 -0.07 -4.13
N ARG A 18 28.04 -0.31 -4.82
CA ARG A 18 27.83 -1.41 -5.77
C ARG A 18 28.17 -2.77 -5.17
N CYS A 19 27.72 -3.00 -3.94
CA CYS A 19 27.97 -4.23 -3.21
C CYS A 19 26.66 -4.86 -2.70
N ASP A 20 26.73 -6.11 -2.24
CA ASP A 20 25.58 -6.77 -1.65
C ASP A 20 25.28 -6.27 -0.23
N SER A 21 24.08 -6.58 0.29
CA SER A 21 23.61 -6.12 1.60
C SER A 21 24.49 -6.61 2.75
N ALA A 22 25.05 -7.82 2.66
CA ALA A 22 25.93 -8.35 3.70
C ALA A 22 27.26 -7.59 3.73
N ASP A 23 27.76 -7.20 2.56
CA ASP A 23 28.94 -6.36 2.42
C ASP A 23 28.68 -4.91 2.82
N ALA A 24 27.52 -4.35 2.50
CA ALA A 24 27.11 -3.03 2.95
C ALA A 24 27.05 -2.96 4.48
N VAL A 25 26.50 -3.97 5.15
CA VAL A 25 26.51 -4.06 6.63
C VAL A 25 27.93 -4.11 7.17
N ARG A 26 28.81 -4.96 6.61
CA ARG A 26 30.22 -5.05 7.05
C ARG A 26 30.99 -3.74 6.84
N ARG A 27 30.61 -2.97 5.82
CA ARG A 27 31.25 -1.70 5.45
C ARG A 27 30.56 -0.49 6.05
N THR A 28 29.57 -0.68 6.94
CA THR A 28 28.85 0.40 7.61
C THR A 28 28.98 0.29 9.12
N ASP A 29 29.43 1.36 9.77
CA ASP A 29 29.35 1.51 11.22
C ASP A 29 27.89 1.82 11.61
N LEU A 30 27.14 0.75 11.89
CA LEU A 30 25.72 0.83 12.24
C LEU A 30 25.48 1.61 13.54
N ASP A 31 26.39 1.52 14.52
CA ASP A 31 26.27 2.28 15.76
C ASP A 31 26.42 3.79 15.50
N ALA A 32 27.31 4.18 14.58
CA ALA A 32 27.41 5.56 14.12
C ALA A 32 26.13 6.00 13.39
N VAL A 33 25.59 5.18 12.49
CA VAL A 33 24.34 5.48 11.77
C VAL A 33 23.19 5.67 12.75
N ASP A 34 23.01 4.74 13.70
CA ASP A 34 21.94 4.78 14.69
C ASP A 34 22.00 6.04 15.56
N ARG A 35 23.20 6.43 16.00
CA ARG A 35 23.39 7.68 16.74
C ARG A 35 22.98 8.90 15.93
N VAL A 36 23.40 8.97 14.66
CA VAL A 36 23.06 10.10 13.79
C VAL A 36 21.57 10.16 13.50
N LEU A 37 20.93 9.01 13.26
CA LEU A 37 19.47 8.94 13.07
C LEU A 37 18.70 9.33 14.33
N ALA A 38 19.20 8.99 15.53
CA ALA A 38 18.62 9.43 16.78
C ALA A 38 18.73 10.95 16.97
N ASP A 39 19.86 11.56 16.62
CA ASP A 39 20.06 13.01 16.67
C ASP A 39 19.19 13.75 15.64
N LEU A 40 19.03 13.18 14.43
CA LEU A 40 18.15 13.73 13.39
C LEU A 40 16.68 13.78 13.84
N ARG A 41 16.22 12.87 14.70
CA ARG A 41 14.83 12.91 15.23
C ARG A 41 14.57 14.09 16.17
N ARG A 42 15.61 14.82 16.60
CA ARG A 42 15.51 15.97 17.52
C ARG A 42 15.47 17.32 16.80
N THR A 43 15.55 17.35 15.47
CA THR A 43 15.57 18.59 14.68
C THR A 43 14.17 19.04 14.28
N ASP A 44 13.97 20.35 14.15
CA ASP A 44 12.66 20.93 13.87
C ASP A 44 12.44 21.21 12.38
N THR A 45 13.51 21.47 11.62
CA THR A 45 13.44 21.80 10.19
C THR A 45 14.13 20.78 9.29
N LEU A 46 13.69 20.70 8.02
CA LEU A 46 14.28 19.79 7.03
C LEU A 46 15.76 20.11 6.77
N ALA A 47 16.10 21.40 6.77
CA ALA A 47 17.47 21.88 6.60
C ALA A 47 18.37 21.44 7.76
N GLU A 48 17.90 21.55 9.01
CA GLU A 48 18.63 21.08 10.19
C GLU A 48 18.79 19.56 10.19
N ALA A 49 17.72 18.82 9.87
CA ALA A 49 17.76 17.36 9.80
C ALA A 49 18.78 16.86 8.75
N ALA A 50 18.75 17.44 7.55
CA ALA A 50 19.69 17.14 6.48
C ALA A 50 21.13 17.53 6.86
N ALA A 51 21.32 18.65 7.57
CA ALA A 51 22.61 19.06 8.09
C ALA A 51 23.16 18.12 9.17
N VAL A 52 22.29 17.57 10.04
CA VAL A 52 22.67 16.56 11.05
C VAL A 52 23.12 15.27 10.37
N LEU A 53 22.39 14.78 9.36
CA LEU A 53 22.81 13.61 8.58
C LEU A 53 24.16 13.83 7.91
N LEU A 54 24.30 14.95 7.19
CA LEU A 54 25.52 15.27 6.45
C LEU A 54 26.71 15.38 7.41
N SER A 55 26.57 16.13 8.50
CA SER A 55 27.65 16.36 9.45
C SER A 55 28.00 15.08 10.22
N GLY A 56 26.99 14.35 10.67
CA GLY A 56 27.14 13.15 11.49
C GLY A 56 27.84 12.02 10.73
N LEU A 57 27.35 11.68 9.55
CA LEU A 57 27.89 10.58 8.74
C LEU A 57 29.27 10.91 8.15
N ILE A 58 29.54 12.17 7.79
CA ILE A 58 30.89 12.60 7.37
C ILE A 58 31.89 12.48 8.52
N ARG A 59 31.55 12.96 9.72
CA ARG A 59 32.47 12.98 10.86
C ARG A 59 32.71 11.59 11.43
N ALA A 60 31.65 10.79 11.57
CA ALA A 60 31.76 9.43 12.07
C ALA A 60 32.45 8.49 11.07
N ARG A 61 32.55 8.90 9.79
CA ARG A 61 33.03 8.05 8.69
C ARG A 61 32.29 6.72 8.67
N ALA A 62 30.96 6.82 8.72
CA ALA A 62 30.08 5.68 8.91
C ALA A 62 30.20 4.61 7.80
N PHE A 63 30.77 4.95 6.64
CA PHE A 63 30.93 4.01 5.52
C PHE A 63 32.41 3.82 5.14
N ASP A 64 32.81 2.56 5.02
CA ASP A 64 34.13 2.17 4.57
C ASP A 64 34.25 2.25 3.04
N GLY A 65 35.06 3.20 2.58
CA GLY A 65 35.16 3.60 1.18
C GLY A 65 34.03 4.54 0.74
N ALA A 66 34.34 5.54 -0.08
CA ALA A 66 33.38 6.50 -0.66
C ALA A 66 32.41 7.19 0.33
N ASN A 67 32.78 7.34 1.61
CA ASN A 67 31.93 7.91 2.67
C ASN A 67 31.23 9.23 2.29
N ARG A 68 31.92 10.10 1.54
CA ARG A 68 31.34 11.35 1.02
C ARG A 68 30.15 11.09 0.12
N VAL A 69 30.35 10.26 -0.91
CA VAL A 69 29.36 9.96 -1.93
C VAL A 69 28.15 9.25 -1.30
N VAL A 70 28.41 8.28 -0.42
CA VAL A 70 27.33 7.58 0.31
C VAL A 70 26.55 8.55 1.18
N THR A 71 27.24 9.41 1.95
CA THR A 71 26.57 10.38 2.82
C THR A 71 25.71 11.37 2.03
N VAL A 72 26.24 11.92 0.94
CA VAL A 72 25.47 12.83 0.07
C VAL A 72 24.25 12.11 -0.50
N ALA A 73 24.39 10.87 -0.95
CA ALA A 73 23.26 10.08 -1.43
C ALA A 73 22.21 9.80 -0.34
N VAL A 74 22.63 9.55 0.90
CA VAL A 74 21.71 9.36 2.04
C VAL A 74 20.94 10.65 2.33
N VAL A 75 21.62 11.80 2.29
CA VAL A 75 20.98 13.11 2.47
C VAL A 75 19.99 13.41 1.33
N LEU A 76 20.35 13.12 0.08
CA LEU A 76 19.44 13.26 -1.06
C LEU A 76 18.21 12.36 -0.91
N GLN A 77 18.38 11.10 -0.51
CA GLN A 77 17.26 10.20 -0.25
C GLN A 77 16.36 10.75 0.87
N PHE A 78 16.94 11.24 1.96
CA PHE A 78 16.18 11.82 3.07
C PHE A 78 15.38 13.05 2.62
N VAL A 79 16.00 13.95 1.86
CA VAL A 79 15.36 15.16 1.33
C VAL A 79 14.22 14.79 0.37
N ALA A 80 14.44 13.83 -0.54
CA ALA A 80 13.44 13.34 -1.49
C ALA A 80 12.22 12.68 -0.79
N VAL A 81 12.45 11.86 0.24
CA VAL A 81 11.36 11.24 1.04
C VAL A 81 10.51 12.31 1.77
N ASN A 82 11.06 13.51 1.95
CA ASN A 82 10.35 14.68 2.48
C ASN A 82 9.83 15.65 1.40
N ARG A 83 9.74 15.20 0.13
CA ARG A 83 9.18 15.95 -1.02
C ARG A 83 9.90 17.27 -1.28
N ALA A 84 11.21 17.25 -1.19
CA ALA A 84 12.07 18.35 -1.56
C ALA A 84 13.20 17.82 -2.43
N ASP A 85 13.82 18.75 -3.16
CA ASP A 85 15.05 18.52 -3.90
C ASP A 85 16.17 19.38 -3.29
N LEU A 86 17.41 18.94 -3.46
CA LEU A 86 18.60 19.61 -2.94
C LEU A 86 19.55 19.95 -4.10
N ARG A 87 19.66 21.25 -4.39
CA ARG A 87 20.53 21.70 -5.48
C ARG A 87 22.00 21.45 -5.17
N LEU A 88 22.62 20.57 -5.96
CA LEU A 88 24.05 20.22 -5.85
C LEU A 88 24.97 21.18 -6.61
N GLU A 89 24.43 22.02 -7.49
CA GLU A 89 25.23 23.01 -8.20
C GLU A 89 25.34 24.34 -7.42
N PRO A 90 26.52 24.98 -7.40
CA PRO A 90 27.77 24.52 -7.99
C PRO A 90 28.50 23.49 -7.09
N VAL A 91 29.12 22.47 -7.71
CA VAL A 91 29.68 21.30 -6.98
C VAL A 91 30.90 21.65 -6.10
N ASP A 92 31.70 22.64 -6.50
CA ASP A 92 32.87 23.09 -5.75
C ASP A 92 32.53 23.66 -4.37
N GLU A 93 31.37 24.31 -4.24
CA GLU A 93 30.88 24.77 -2.93
C GLU A 93 30.52 23.61 -1.99
N TRP A 94 30.02 22.50 -2.54
CA TRP A 94 29.75 21.28 -1.77
C TRP A 94 31.05 20.58 -1.36
N ASP A 95 32.03 20.53 -2.25
CA ASP A 95 33.34 19.96 -1.95
C ASP A 95 34.05 20.73 -0.83
N ASP A 96 34.05 22.08 -0.86
CA ASP A 96 34.59 22.92 0.21
C ASP A 96 33.87 22.65 1.55
N LEU A 97 32.53 22.61 1.53
CA LEU A 97 31.74 22.31 2.73
C LEU A 97 32.11 20.94 3.30
N LEU A 98 32.20 19.90 2.46
CA LEU A 98 32.52 18.53 2.87
C LEU A 98 33.96 18.37 3.36
N ASP A 99 34.91 19.15 2.82
CA ASP A 99 36.29 19.25 3.30
C ASP A 99 36.33 19.88 4.69
N ARG A 100 35.71 21.05 4.86
CA ARG A 100 35.67 21.76 6.15
C ARG A 100 34.88 20.98 7.21
N LEU A 101 33.80 20.30 6.84
CA LEU A 101 33.03 19.42 7.73
C LEU A 101 33.89 18.31 8.30
N ARG A 102 34.70 17.67 7.43
CA ARG A 102 35.63 16.62 7.80
C ARG A 102 36.76 17.15 8.69
N ALA A 103 37.21 18.38 8.45
CA ALA A 103 38.21 19.06 9.27
C ALA A 103 37.64 19.59 10.61
N GLY A 104 36.32 19.49 10.84
CA GLY A 104 35.67 20.02 12.04
C GLY A 104 35.59 21.55 12.09
N GLN A 105 35.69 22.21 10.94
CA GLN A 105 35.78 23.67 10.79
C GLN A 105 34.44 24.35 10.45
N VAL A 106 33.32 23.63 10.58
CA VAL A 106 31.97 24.13 10.27
C VAL A 106 31.04 23.77 11.41
N THR A 107 30.22 24.74 11.81
CA THR A 107 29.18 24.55 12.83
C THR A 107 27.91 23.94 12.23
N PRO A 108 27.09 23.22 13.01
CA PRO A 108 25.82 22.67 12.51
C PRO A 108 24.88 23.72 11.90
N ALA A 109 24.88 24.94 12.45
CA ALA A 109 24.05 26.04 11.95
C ALA A 109 24.50 26.53 10.56
N GLU A 110 25.80 26.61 10.31
CA GLU A 110 26.34 26.96 8.98
C GLU A 110 25.97 25.90 7.94
N VAL A 111 26.02 24.62 8.30
CA VAL A 111 25.62 23.52 7.41
C VAL A 111 24.12 23.59 7.12
N ALA A 112 23.29 23.82 8.14
CA ALA A 112 21.85 23.96 7.98
C ALA A 112 21.50 25.18 7.11
N GLY A 113 22.19 26.31 7.28
CA GLY A 113 22.03 27.49 6.43
C GLY A 113 22.41 27.22 4.98
N PHE A 114 23.53 26.52 4.74
CA PHE A 114 23.99 26.15 3.41
C PHE A 114 23.02 25.20 2.70
N VAL A 115 22.55 24.16 3.39
CA VAL A 115 21.56 23.20 2.89
C VAL A 115 20.23 23.90 2.65
N GLY A 116 19.76 24.70 3.60
CA GLY A 116 18.50 25.45 3.52
C GLY A 116 18.43 26.38 2.30
N ALA A 117 19.52 27.07 1.97
CA ALA A 117 19.58 27.93 0.78
C ALA A 117 19.50 27.17 -0.56
N ARG A 118 19.65 25.83 -0.52
CA ARG A 118 19.67 24.93 -1.68
C ARG A 118 18.51 23.95 -1.71
N LEU A 119 17.67 23.93 -0.66
CA LEU A 119 16.45 23.14 -0.63
C LEU A 119 15.37 23.80 -1.48
N MET A 120 14.89 23.05 -2.47
CA MET A 120 13.79 23.44 -3.33
C MET A 120 12.58 22.55 -3.03
N PRO A 121 11.38 23.11 -2.80
CA PRO A 121 10.19 22.27 -2.69
C PRO A 121 9.95 21.56 -4.03
N GLU A 122 9.84 20.24 -4.00
CA GLU A 122 9.64 19.45 -5.20
C GLU A 122 8.17 19.55 -5.61
N ARG A 123 7.90 19.98 -6.85
CA ARG A 123 6.57 19.75 -7.44
C ARG A 123 6.54 18.29 -7.87
N VAL A 124 6.03 17.43 -7.00
CA VAL A 124 5.87 15.99 -7.28
C VAL A 124 5.13 15.83 -8.61
N THR A 125 5.82 15.36 -9.63
CA THR A 125 5.19 14.98 -10.90
C THR A 125 4.90 13.48 -10.90
N ALA A 126 3.98 13.06 -11.77
CA ALA A 126 3.65 11.65 -11.95
C ALA A 126 4.88 10.81 -12.36
N GLU A 127 5.87 11.42 -13.03
CA GLU A 127 7.11 10.76 -13.47
C GLU A 127 8.06 10.48 -12.31
N ASP A 128 8.19 11.42 -11.36
CA ASP A 128 9.07 11.28 -10.19
C ASP A 128 8.60 10.15 -9.26
N LEU A 129 7.28 10.04 -9.09
CA LEU A 129 6.66 8.95 -8.32
C LEU A 129 6.93 7.59 -8.99
N GLN A 130 6.83 7.53 -10.32
CA GLN A 130 7.08 6.29 -11.07
C GLN A 130 8.56 5.86 -11.01
N GLU A 131 9.52 6.78 -11.03
CA GLU A 131 10.95 6.47 -10.99
C GLU A 131 11.42 6.05 -9.58
N HIS A 132 10.86 6.66 -8.53
CA HIS A 132 11.11 6.24 -7.16
C HIS A 132 10.60 4.82 -6.89
N LEU A 133 9.37 4.52 -7.32
CA LEU A 133 8.78 3.18 -7.23
C LEU A 133 9.57 2.13 -8.04
N ARG A 134 10.09 2.48 -9.22
CA ARG A 134 10.99 1.61 -10.00
C ARG A 134 12.26 1.25 -9.22
N THR A 135 12.84 2.22 -8.52
CA THR A 135 14.08 2.04 -7.77
C THR A 135 13.87 1.17 -6.53
N GLU A 136 12.80 1.39 -5.77
CA GLU A 136 12.42 0.55 -4.62
C GLU A 136 12.17 -0.91 -5.04
N LEU A 137 11.46 -1.13 -6.15
CA LEU A 137 11.13 -2.47 -6.65
C LEU A 137 12.35 -3.25 -7.14
N ARG A 138 13.31 -2.58 -7.79
CA ARG A 138 14.55 -3.22 -8.24
C ARG A 138 15.41 -3.71 -7.08
N LEU A 139 15.40 -2.98 -5.96
CA LEU A 139 16.05 -3.39 -4.71
C LEU A 139 15.32 -4.58 -4.06
N GLU A 140 13.98 -4.60 -4.08
CA GLU A 140 13.20 -5.72 -3.55
C GLU A 140 13.35 -7.01 -4.35
N ASP A 141 13.42 -6.95 -5.69
CA ASP A 141 13.65 -8.15 -6.51
C ASP A 141 15.04 -8.77 -6.22
N GLU A 142 16.05 -7.95 -5.91
CA GLU A 142 17.37 -8.39 -5.44
C GLU A 142 17.33 -8.97 -4.00
N ILE A 143 16.38 -8.53 -3.15
CA ILE A 143 16.16 -9.02 -1.78
C ILE A 143 15.31 -10.31 -1.77
N ALA A 144 14.30 -10.42 -2.63
CA ALA A 144 13.47 -11.59 -2.84
C ALA A 144 14.31 -12.77 -3.35
N ALA A 145 15.28 -12.49 -4.23
CA ALA A 145 16.31 -13.43 -4.68
C ALA A 145 17.20 -13.94 -3.53
N ARG A 146 17.24 -13.26 -2.37
CA ARG A 146 18.16 -13.56 -1.26
C ARG A 146 17.52 -13.99 0.07
N GLY A 147 16.25 -13.75 0.35
CA GLY A 147 15.66 -14.31 1.58
C GLY A 147 14.38 -13.69 2.12
N GLY A 148 13.98 -12.51 1.65
CA GLY A 148 12.82 -11.80 2.21
C GLY A 148 11.51 -12.21 1.54
N GLY A 149 10.65 -12.94 2.26
CA GLY A 149 9.28 -13.26 1.85
C GLY A 149 9.10 -14.72 1.42
N GLU A 150 8.88 -15.63 2.36
CA GLU A 150 8.57 -17.05 2.08
C GLU A 150 7.32 -17.25 1.20
N LEU A 151 6.39 -16.28 1.16
CA LEU A 151 5.13 -16.35 0.38
C LEU A 151 5.30 -16.19 -1.14
N TRP A 152 6.39 -15.55 -1.60
CA TRP A 152 6.53 -15.12 -3.00
C TRP A 152 7.42 -16.03 -3.86
N ARG A 153 7.96 -17.13 -3.30
CA ARG A 153 8.96 -18.00 -3.95
C ARG A 153 8.44 -19.20 -4.73
N GLY A 154 7.16 -19.55 -4.63
CA GLY A 154 6.62 -20.74 -5.29
C GLY A 154 5.31 -20.45 -5.98
N GLY A 155 5.03 -21.12 -7.09
CA GLY A 155 3.79 -21.01 -7.86
C GLY A 155 2.47 -21.31 -7.10
N GLY A 156 2.49 -21.38 -5.77
CA GLY A 156 1.34 -21.58 -4.89
C GLY A 156 0.72 -20.32 -4.29
N MET A 157 1.19 -19.10 -4.63
CA MET A 157 0.56 -17.85 -4.17
C MET A 157 -0.95 -17.82 -4.52
N PHE A 158 -1.30 -18.21 -5.74
CA PHE A 158 -2.68 -18.21 -6.24
C PHE A 158 -3.47 -19.49 -5.89
N ASP A 159 -2.83 -20.51 -5.34
CA ASP A 159 -3.50 -21.77 -4.97
C ASP A 159 -4.50 -21.54 -3.82
N LYS A 160 -4.21 -20.55 -2.97
CA LYS A 160 -5.08 -20.15 -1.86
C LYS A 160 -6.15 -19.14 -2.26
N PHE A 161 -6.10 -18.56 -3.45
CA PHE A 161 -7.08 -17.58 -3.90
C PHE A 161 -8.35 -18.29 -4.38
N THR A 162 -9.52 -17.74 -4.05
CA THR A 162 -10.77 -18.10 -4.72
C THR A 162 -10.74 -17.61 -6.18
N ASP A 163 -11.63 -18.14 -7.02
CA ASP A 163 -11.73 -17.68 -8.42
C ASP A 163 -12.06 -16.18 -8.49
N GLY A 164 -12.92 -15.68 -7.60
CA GLY A 164 -13.19 -14.23 -7.47
C GLY A 164 -11.95 -13.44 -7.10
N ALA A 165 -11.16 -13.89 -6.12
CA ALA A 165 -9.92 -13.22 -5.73
C ALA A 165 -8.84 -13.26 -6.84
N ARG A 166 -8.75 -14.34 -7.61
CA ARG A 166 -7.88 -14.40 -8.81
C ARG A 166 -8.35 -13.43 -9.88
N GLN A 167 -9.67 -13.36 -10.10
CA GLN A 167 -10.27 -12.45 -11.07
C GLN A 167 -10.00 -10.98 -10.71
N VAL A 168 -10.06 -10.62 -9.43
CA VAL A 168 -9.69 -9.27 -8.96
C VAL A 168 -8.27 -8.89 -9.37
N VAL A 169 -7.31 -9.82 -9.27
CA VAL A 169 -5.91 -9.57 -9.66
C VAL A 169 -5.79 -9.37 -11.17
N VAL A 170 -6.46 -10.21 -11.96
CA VAL A 170 -6.48 -10.07 -13.43
C VAL A 170 -7.10 -8.72 -13.82
N LEU A 171 -8.21 -8.35 -13.20
CA LEU A 171 -8.85 -7.06 -13.43
C LEU A 171 -7.95 -5.91 -13.01
N ALA A 172 -7.30 -5.98 -11.85
CA ALA A 172 -6.34 -4.96 -11.42
C ALA A 172 -5.20 -4.76 -12.44
N GLN A 173 -4.71 -5.84 -13.04
CA GLN A 173 -3.73 -5.77 -14.12
C GLN A 173 -4.30 -5.06 -15.36
N GLU A 174 -5.53 -5.36 -15.74
CA GLU A 174 -6.22 -4.70 -16.85
C GLU A 174 -6.43 -3.20 -16.57
N GLN A 175 -6.76 -2.84 -15.33
CA GLN A 175 -6.90 -1.45 -14.90
C GLN A 175 -5.58 -0.68 -15.01
N ALA A 176 -4.47 -1.29 -14.59
CA ALA A 176 -3.15 -0.71 -14.78
C ALA A 176 -2.85 -0.48 -16.27
N ARG A 177 -3.19 -1.44 -17.15
CA ARG A 177 -3.04 -1.30 -18.61
C ARG A 177 -3.89 -0.17 -19.19
N ILE A 178 -5.17 -0.09 -18.83
CA ILE A 178 -6.10 0.96 -19.28
C ILE A 178 -5.60 2.36 -18.88
N LEU A 179 -5.02 2.48 -17.70
CA LEU A 179 -4.46 3.73 -17.17
C LEU A 179 -3.00 3.97 -17.63
N GLN A 180 -2.45 3.04 -18.41
CA GLN A 180 -1.06 3.06 -18.89
C GLN A 180 -0.04 3.08 -17.74
N HIS A 181 -0.39 2.51 -16.60
CA HIS A 181 0.50 2.35 -15.45
C HIS A 181 1.35 1.10 -15.61
N ASN A 182 2.65 1.23 -15.37
CA ASN A 182 3.62 0.15 -15.50
C ASN A 182 3.64 -0.82 -14.32
N PHE A 183 2.84 -0.55 -13.28
CA PHE A 183 2.79 -1.31 -12.03
C PHE A 183 1.35 -1.43 -11.52
N ILE A 184 1.08 -2.51 -10.78
CA ILE A 184 -0.19 -2.72 -10.07
C ILE A 184 -0.06 -2.16 -8.65
N GLY A 185 -0.63 -0.98 -8.41
CA GLY A 185 -0.76 -0.35 -7.09
C GLY A 185 -2.03 -0.76 -6.35
N THR A 186 -2.19 -0.22 -5.14
CA THR A 186 -3.36 -0.44 -4.27
C THR A 186 -4.67 -0.01 -4.93
N GLU A 187 -4.63 1.05 -5.71
CA GLU A 187 -5.74 1.63 -6.46
C GLU A 187 -6.22 0.72 -7.60
N HIS A 188 -5.30 -0.01 -8.23
CA HIS A 188 -5.67 -1.02 -9.22
C HIS A 188 -6.32 -2.23 -8.56
N LEU A 189 -5.86 -2.63 -7.38
CA LEU A 189 -6.54 -3.68 -6.60
C LEU A 189 -7.95 -3.24 -6.18
N LEU A 190 -8.13 -1.99 -5.75
CA LEU A 190 -9.43 -1.42 -5.44
C LEU A 190 -10.36 -1.42 -6.68
N LEU A 191 -9.86 -0.96 -7.83
CA LEU A 191 -10.61 -1.04 -9.09
C LEU A 191 -10.93 -2.49 -9.46
N GLY A 192 -9.99 -3.43 -9.28
CA GLY A 192 -10.23 -4.85 -9.52
C GLY A 192 -11.36 -5.42 -8.67
N LEU A 193 -11.46 -5.03 -7.39
CA LEU A 193 -12.56 -5.43 -6.50
C LEU A 193 -13.91 -4.87 -6.95
N LEU A 194 -13.93 -3.66 -7.51
CA LEU A 194 -15.14 -3.02 -8.02
C LEU A 194 -15.61 -3.63 -9.35
N GLU A 195 -14.67 -3.97 -10.23
CA GLU A 195 -14.94 -4.52 -11.57
C GLU A 195 -15.29 -6.01 -11.52
N GLU A 196 -14.82 -6.75 -10.52
CA GLU A 196 -15.23 -8.15 -10.33
C GLU A 196 -16.73 -8.24 -10.00
N GLY A 197 -17.24 -7.30 -9.20
CA GLY A 197 -18.66 -6.95 -9.08
C GLY A 197 -19.60 -7.99 -8.43
N GLN A 198 -19.22 -9.27 -8.43
CA GLN A 198 -20.03 -10.37 -7.86
C GLN A 198 -19.62 -10.70 -6.43
N GLY A 199 -18.34 -10.48 -6.11
CA GLY A 199 -17.72 -10.65 -4.82
C GLY A 199 -18.21 -9.65 -3.80
N ARG A 200 -18.07 -10.05 -2.54
CA ARG A 200 -18.59 -9.30 -1.39
C ARG A 200 -17.95 -7.94 -1.25
N ALA A 201 -16.65 -7.84 -1.53
CA ALA A 201 -15.97 -6.56 -1.53
C ALA A 201 -16.62 -5.55 -2.49
N GLY A 202 -16.88 -5.96 -3.73
CA GLY A 202 -17.54 -5.13 -4.73
C GLY A 202 -18.94 -4.70 -4.30
N LYS A 203 -19.73 -5.62 -3.71
CA LYS A 203 -21.06 -5.32 -3.17
C LYS A 203 -21.01 -4.31 -2.02
N VAL A 204 -20.14 -4.51 -1.03
CA VAL A 204 -20.00 -3.59 0.12
C VAL A 204 -19.59 -2.20 -0.35
N LEU A 205 -18.64 -2.09 -1.28
CA LEU A 205 -18.19 -0.82 -1.84
C LEU A 205 -19.32 -0.13 -2.63
N HIS A 206 -20.07 -0.86 -3.46
CA HIS A 206 -21.22 -0.32 -4.18
C HIS A 206 -22.34 0.16 -3.24
N GLY A 207 -22.61 -0.57 -2.16
CA GLY A 207 -23.57 -0.18 -1.14
C GLY A 207 -23.21 1.12 -0.42
N LEU A 208 -21.91 1.46 -0.40
CA LEU A 208 -21.37 2.73 0.10
C LEU A 208 -21.29 3.83 -0.98
N GLY A 209 -21.75 3.57 -2.19
CA GLY A 209 -21.69 4.52 -3.30
C GLY A 209 -20.30 4.63 -3.96
N VAL A 210 -19.35 3.76 -3.61
CA VAL A 210 -18.04 3.70 -4.27
C VAL A 210 -18.20 2.96 -5.60
N THR A 211 -17.89 3.63 -6.71
CA THR A 211 -18.07 3.08 -8.07
C THR A 211 -16.75 3.08 -8.84
N GLY A 212 -16.59 2.11 -9.75
CA GLY A 212 -15.42 2.00 -10.62
C GLY A 212 -15.10 3.30 -11.39
N PRO A 213 -16.09 3.97 -12.03
CA PRO A 213 -15.87 5.26 -12.68
C PRO A 213 -15.35 6.36 -11.76
N ALA A 214 -15.95 6.54 -10.57
CA ALA A 214 -15.52 7.56 -9.61
C ALA A 214 -14.11 7.29 -9.07
N VAL A 215 -13.80 6.02 -8.77
CA VAL A 215 -12.45 5.61 -8.36
C VAL A 215 -11.45 5.88 -9.48
N ARG A 216 -11.77 5.53 -10.72
CA ARG A 216 -10.89 5.75 -11.88
C ARG A 216 -10.58 7.22 -12.11
N GLU A 217 -11.57 8.09 -11.98
CA GLU A 217 -11.41 9.54 -12.08
C GLU A 217 -10.42 10.05 -11.02
N LEU A 218 -10.59 9.64 -9.76
CA LEU A 218 -9.68 9.99 -8.68
C LEU A 218 -8.28 9.40 -8.85
N VAL A 219 -8.16 8.20 -9.43
CA VAL A 219 -6.84 7.62 -9.77
C VAL A 219 -6.12 8.51 -10.78
N VAL A 220 -6.81 8.94 -11.84
CA VAL A 220 -6.24 9.84 -12.86
C VAL A 220 -5.92 11.21 -12.25
N GLU A 221 -6.73 11.71 -11.32
CA GLU A 221 -6.45 12.97 -10.63
C GLU A 221 -5.19 12.89 -9.75
N ILE A 222 -5.01 11.78 -9.01
CA ILE A 222 -3.93 11.62 -8.03
C ILE A 222 -2.62 11.21 -8.70
N ILE A 223 -2.68 10.28 -9.66
CA ILE A 223 -1.49 9.64 -10.26
C ILE A 223 -1.26 10.13 -11.70
N GLY A 224 -2.30 10.56 -12.41
CA GLY A 224 -2.26 10.85 -13.84
C GLY A 224 -2.55 9.62 -14.70
N ARG A 225 -2.40 9.76 -16.02
CA ARG A 225 -2.27 8.63 -16.96
C ARG A 225 -0.80 8.44 -17.29
N GLY A 226 -0.34 7.21 -17.44
CA GLY A 226 1.03 6.95 -17.87
C GLY A 226 1.29 7.36 -19.32
N ALA A 227 2.53 7.75 -19.63
CA ALA A 227 2.93 8.17 -20.99
C ALA A 227 3.01 7.00 -21.98
N GLN A 228 3.35 5.81 -21.49
CA GLN A 228 3.41 4.56 -22.24
C GLN A 228 2.97 3.43 -21.32
N GLY A 229 2.09 2.56 -21.82
CA GLY A 229 1.62 1.39 -21.08
C GLY A 229 2.70 0.32 -20.93
N PRO A 230 2.48 -0.69 -20.06
CA PRO A 230 3.45 -1.72 -19.79
C PRO A 230 3.83 -2.51 -21.04
N SER A 231 5.14 -2.62 -21.31
CA SER A 231 5.69 -3.25 -22.52
C SER A 231 5.75 -4.79 -22.44
N GLY A 232 5.46 -5.38 -21.28
CA GLY A 232 5.53 -6.83 -21.03
C GLY A 232 4.18 -7.54 -20.92
N THR A 233 4.22 -8.87 -20.93
CA THR A 233 3.03 -9.73 -20.77
C THR A 233 2.45 -9.64 -19.35
N THR A 234 3.31 -9.48 -18.34
CA THR A 234 2.93 -9.34 -16.92
C THR A 234 3.25 -7.95 -16.41
N VAL A 235 2.32 -7.36 -15.65
CA VAL A 235 2.53 -6.08 -14.96
C VAL A 235 2.88 -6.38 -13.51
N PRO A 236 4.06 -6.00 -13.00
CA PRO A 236 4.45 -6.31 -11.64
C PRO A 236 3.65 -5.52 -10.60
N PHE A 237 3.47 -6.09 -9.41
CA PHE A 237 2.89 -5.38 -8.26
C PHE A 237 3.89 -4.42 -7.63
N THR A 238 3.38 -3.29 -7.13
CA THR A 238 4.14 -2.40 -6.22
C THR A 238 4.40 -3.09 -4.87
N PRO A 239 5.42 -2.66 -4.09
CA PRO A 239 5.70 -3.24 -2.78
C PRO A 239 4.49 -3.15 -1.85
N ARG A 240 3.81 -2.00 -1.87
CA ARG A 240 2.62 -1.77 -1.07
C ARG A 240 1.45 -2.66 -1.49
N ALA A 241 1.25 -2.89 -2.79
CA ALA A 241 0.26 -3.85 -3.27
C ALA A 241 0.58 -5.29 -2.84
N LYS A 242 1.87 -5.69 -2.81
CA LYS A 242 2.30 -6.98 -2.25
C LYS A 242 1.98 -7.05 -0.75
N SER A 243 2.28 -6.00 0.02
CA SER A 243 1.94 -5.90 1.45
C SER A 243 0.43 -6.02 1.69
N VAL A 244 -0.40 -5.40 0.86
CA VAL A 244 -1.86 -5.56 0.89
C VAL A 244 -2.29 -7.01 0.73
N LEU A 245 -1.66 -7.77 -0.18
CA LEU A 245 -1.95 -9.19 -0.39
C LEU A 245 -1.50 -10.03 0.83
N ASP A 246 -0.36 -9.70 1.45
CA ASP A 246 0.08 -10.33 2.69
C ASP A 246 -0.84 -10.02 3.88
N HIS A 247 -1.39 -8.80 3.93
CA HIS A 247 -2.40 -8.42 4.91
C HIS A 247 -3.72 -9.16 4.67
N ALA A 248 -4.17 -9.28 3.43
CA ALA A 248 -5.36 -10.03 3.07
C ALA A 248 -5.26 -11.50 3.47
N TYR A 249 -4.09 -12.11 3.26
CA TYR A 249 -3.83 -13.47 3.71
C TYR A 249 -3.90 -13.61 5.23
N ARG A 250 -3.32 -12.66 5.98
CA ARG A 250 -3.42 -12.63 7.44
C ARG A 250 -4.86 -12.47 7.92
N GLU A 251 -5.64 -11.59 7.30
CA GLU A 251 -7.06 -11.39 7.63
C GLU A 251 -7.86 -12.68 7.37
N ALA A 252 -7.64 -13.39 6.26
CA ALA A 252 -8.28 -14.69 6.00
C ALA A 252 -8.00 -15.69 7.13
N ARG A 253 -6.73 -15.80 7.55
CA ARG A 253 -6.36 -16.69 8.65
C ARG A 253 -6.92 -16.27 10.00
N GLU A 254 -6.91 -14.98 10.31
CA GLU A 254 -7.49 -14.41 11.54
C GLU A 254 -9.01 -14.67 11.60
N LEU A 255 -9.68 -14.70 10.44
CA LEU A 255 -11.10 -15.00 10.29
C LEU A 255 -11.44 -16.50 10.20
N GLY A 256 -10.42 -17.38 10.20
CA GLY A 256 -10.56 -18.84 10.14
C GLY A 256 -10.80 -19.40 8.74
N ASP A 257 -10.57 -18.60 7.70
CA ASP A 257 -10.77 -19.01 6.31
C ASP A 257 -9.48 -19.60 5.71
N ASP A 258 -9.60 -20.77 5.08
CA ASP A 258 -8.47 -21.50 4.47
C ASP A 258 -8.08 -20.97 3.07
N SER A 259 -8.94 -20.13 2.50
CA SER A 259 -8.82 -19.54 1.17
C SER A 259 -9.00 -18.02 1.24
N LEU A 260 -8.28 -17.32 0.38
CA LEU A 260 -8.29 -15.87 0.24
C LEU A 260 -9.38 -15.47 -0.76
N ASP A 261 -10.40 -14.78 -0.27
CA ASP A 261 -11.55 -14.31 -1.05
C ASP A 261 -11.59 -12.77 -1.19
N THR A 262 -12.51 -12.22 -1.99
CA THR A 262 -12.59 -10.78 -2.29
C THR A 262 -12.70 -9.89 -1.05
N GLU A 263 -13.45 -10.30 -0.01
CA GLU A 263 -13.53 -9.54 1.23
C GLU A 263 -12.20 -9.44 1.98
N HIS A 264 -11.35 -10.48 1.87
CA HIS A 264 -10.03 -10.49 2.49
C HIS A 264 -9.10 -9.51 1.80
N LEU A 265 -9.16 -9.43 0.47
CA LEU A 265 -8.45 -8.42 -0.31
C LEU A 265 -8.84 -7.01 0.11
N LEU A 266 -10.15 -6.77 0.29
CA LEU A 266 -10.65 -5.49 0.79
C LEU A 266 -10.15 -5.20 2.21
N LEU A 267 -10.22 -6.16 3.14
CA LEU A 267 -9.71 -5.99 4.50
C LEU A 267 -8.20 -5.74 4.53
N GLY A 268 -7.43 -6.39 3.66
CA GLY A 268 -5.99 -6.15 3.50
C GLY A 268 -5.69 -4.73 3.01
N LEU A 269 -6.48 -4.25 2.04
CA LEU A 269 -6.45 -2.86 1.55
C LEU A 269 -6.72 -1.85 2.67
N LEU A 270 -7.75 -2.12 3.47
CA LEU A 270 -8.08 -1.30 4.63
C LEU A 270 -6.98 -1.32 5.69
N ARG A 271 -6.33 -2.48 5.91
CA ARG A 271 -5.27 -2.64 6.93
C ARG A 271 -4.03 -1.81 6.60
N ASP A 272 -3.61 -1.78 5.33
CA ASP A 272 -2.51 -0.94 4.85
C ASP A 272 -2.74 0.55 5.15
N GLY A 273 -3.95 1.06 4.87
CA GLY A 273 -4.44 2.36 5.36
C GLY A 273 -3.76 3.62 4.79
N GLU A 274 -2.62 3.48 4.10
CA GLU A 274 -1.82 4.61 3.64
C GLU A 274 -1.67 4.67 2.10
N GLY A 275 -2.03 3.61 1.38
CA GLY A 275 -2.00 3.57 -0.09
C GLY A 275 -2.97 4.53 -0.78
N VAL A 276 -2.80 4.68 -2.09
CA VAL A 276 -3.67 5.52 -2.95
C VAL A 276 -5.13 5.08 -2.82
N ALA A 277 -5.41 3.78 -2.74
CA ALA A 277 -6.77 3.28 -2.52
C ALA A 277 -7.41 3.80 -1.23
N SER A 278 -6.65 3.89 -0.13
CA SER A 278 -7.15 4.44 1.15
C SER A 278 -7.52 5.92 1.01
N GLN A 279 -6.68 6.69 0.30
CA GLN A 279 -6.95 8.10 0.01
C GLN A 279 -8.20 8.27 -0.84
N ILE A 280 -8.38 7.42 -1.86
CA ILE A 280 -9.56 7.43 -2.72
C ILE A 280 -10.84 7.12 -1.93
N LEU A 281 -10.83 6.07 -1.11
CA LEU A 281 -11.97 5.71 -0.27
C LEU A 281 -12.35 6.86 0.68
N THR A 282 -11.35 7.49 1.30
CA THR A 282 -11.55 8.66 2.16
C THR A 282 -12.17 9.83 1.41
N ARG A 283 -11.68 10.15 0.19
CA ARG A 283 -12.24 11.22 -0.65
C ARG A 283 -13.68 10.96 -1.09
N LEU A 284 -14.06 9.69 -1.26
CA LEU A 284 -15.42 9.28 -1.57
C LEU A 284 -16.32 9.17 -0.33
N GLY A 285 -15.82 9.53 0.86
CA GLY A 285 -16.57 9.45 2.12
C GLY A 285 -16.79 8.04 2.64
N ALA A 286 -16.06 7.05 2.11
CA ALA A 286 -16.14 5.66 2.54
C ALA A 286 -15.08 5.39 3.62
N GLU A 287 -15.48 5.54 4.88
CA GLU A 287 -14.58 5.42 6.03
C GLU A 287 -14.15 3.97 6.30
N ARG A 288 -12.88 3.79 6.64
CA ARG A 288 -12.25 2.47 6.86
C ARG A 288 -13.02 1.60 7.85
N GLU A 289 -13.40 2.18 8.99
CA GLU A 289 -14.09 1.45 10.06
C GLU A 289 -15.51 1.04 9.66
N GLU A 290 -16.20 1.85 8.86
CA GLU A 290 -17.53 1.51 8.34
C GLU A 290 -17.44 0.35 7.35
N ILE A 291 -16.50 0.39 6.40
CA ILE A 291 -16.29 -0.68 5.42
C ILE A 291 -15.98 -1.99 6.15
N ARG A 292 -15.05 -1.97 7.12
CA ARG A 292 -14.69 -3.14 7.93
C ARG A 292 -15.90 -3.68 8.70
N ALA A 293 -16.68 -2.81 9.35
CA ALA A 293 -17.87 -3.21 10.09
C ALA A 293 -18.93 -3.88 9.19
N LYS A 294 -19.13 -3.38 7.96
CA LYS A 294 -20.04 -3.99 6.99
C LYS A 294 -19.56 -5.38 6.54
N VAL A 295 -18.27 -5.52 6.23
CA VAL A 295 -17.68 -6.81 5.82
C VAL A 295 -17.80 -7.86 6.94
N VAL A 296 -17.42 -7.50 8.18
CA VAL A 296 -17.47 -8.42 9.33
C VAL A 296 -18.92 -8.71 9.72
N GLY A 297 -19.79 -7.70 9.72
CA GLY A 297 -21.21 -7.85 10.02
C GLY A 297 -21.93 -8.80 9.06
N TRP A 298 -21.57 -8.78 7.77
CA TRP A 298 -22.06 -9.71 6.78
C TRP A 298 -21.69 -11.16 7.11
N ARG A 299 -20.41 -11.43 7.46
CA ARG A 299 -19.97 -12.78 7.89
C ARG A 299 -20.76 -13.26 9.10
N GLY A 300 -20.99 -12.40 10.09
CA GLY A 300 -21.79 -12.74 11.27
C GLY A 300 -23.24 -13.10 10.92
N ARG A 301 -23.87 -12.42 9.95
CA ARG A 301 -25.21 -12.78 9.46
C ARG A 301 -25.22 -14.13 8.75
N ARG A 302 -24.26 -14.36 7.86
CA ARG A 302 -24.10 -15.62 7.13
C ARG A 302 -23.90 -16.79 8.08
N GLN A 303 -22.95 -16.69 9.02
CA GLN A 303 -22.67 -17.75 9.99
C GLN A 303 -23.92 -18.15 10.77
N ARG A 304 -24.69 -17.15 11.26
CA ARG A 304 -25.96 -17.40 11.96
C ARG A 304 -26.99 -18.10 11.07
N ALA A 305 -27.09 -17.70 9.81
CA ALA A 305 -28.01 -18.30 8.86
C ALA A 305 -27.61 -19.76 8.53
N GLU A 306 -26.32 -20.02 8.34
CA GLU A 306 -25.78 -21.37 8.12
C GLU A 306 -25.97 -22.28 9.35
N SER A 307 -25.74 -21.77 10.56
CA SER A 307 -26.02 -22.50 11.79
C SER A 307 -27.50 -22.81 11.94
N ALA A 308 -28.40 -21.85 11.65
CA ALA A 308 -29.84 -22.10 11.69
C ALA A 308 -30.28 -23.16 10.67
N VAL A 309 -29.70 -23.18 9.47
CA VAL A 309 -29.96 -24.22 8.47
C VAL A 309 -29.39 -25.57 8.91
N ALA A 310 -28.20 -25.60 9.51
CA ALA A 310 -27.61 -26.82 10.04
C ALA A 310 -28.44 -27.41 11.18
N ASP A 311 -28.91 -26.58 12.12
CA ASP A 311 -29.79 -26.97 13.22
C ASP A 311 -31.13 -27.50 12.69
N TYR A 312 -31.74 -26.82 11.71
CA TYR A 312 -32.97 -27.28 11.05
C TYR A 312 -32.79 -28.62 10.32
N LEU A 313 -31.62 -28.84 9.70
CA LEU A 313 -31.30 -30.09 9.01
C LEU A 313 -30.93 -31.24 9.96
N ALA A 314 -30.52 -30.92 11.19
CA ALA A 314 -30.22 -31.89 12.24
C ALA A 314 -31.46 -32.35 13.01
N ASP A 315 -32.59 -31.66 12.86
CA ASP A 315 -33.87 -32.04 13.46
C ASP A 315 -34.52 -33.20 12.65
N ASP A 316 -34.80 -34.30 13.34
CA ASP A 316 -35.09 -35.64 12.78
C ASP A 316 -36.47 -35.74 12.08
N THR A 317 -37.19 -34.62 11.94
CA THR A 317 -38.55 -34.55 11.39
C THR A 317 -38.61 -34.40 9.87
N ALA A 318 -37.49 -34.16 9.19
CA ALA A 318 -37.45 -33.87 7.75
C ALA A 318 -37.00 -35.07 6.89
N SER A 319 -37.64 -36.24 7.02
CA SER A 319 -37.35 -37.43 6.20
C SER A 319 -38.04 -37.38 4.82
N THR A 320 -37.28 -37.29 3.71
CA THR A 320 -37.58 -37.87 2.36
C THR A 320 -36.57 -37.56 1.23
N TRP A 321 -35.51 -36.77 1.42
CA TRP A 321 -34.54 -36.43 0.36
C TRP A 321 -33.07 -36.70 0.76
N PRO A 322 -32.15 -37.08 -0.15
CA PRO A 322 -30.74 -37.39 0.17
C PRO A 322 -29.99 -36.16 0.73
N THR A 323 -29.33 -36.35 1.87
CA THR A 323 -28.82 -35.31 2.80
C THR A 323 -27.81 -34.33 2.20
N PHE A 324 -26.98 -34.77 1.24
CA PHE A 324 -25.88 -33.94 0.70
C PHE A 324 -26.38 -32.89 -0.31
N GLY A 325 -27.31 -33.27 -1.20
CA GLY A 325 -27.91 -32.34 -2.17
C GLY A 325 -28.78 -31.29 -1.46
N ARG A 326 -29.42 -31.66 -0.36
CA ARG A 326 -30.31 -30.77 0.42
C ARG A 326 -29.55 -29.63 1.08
N ARG A 327 -28.41 -29.93 1.73
CA ARG A 327 -27.57 -28.90 2.38
C ARG A 327 -27.00 -27.91 1.36
N HIS A 328 -26.46 -28.41 0.25
CA HIS A 328 -25.89 -27.53 -0.77
C HIS A 328 -26.95 -26.66 -1.45
N HIS A 329 -28.11 -27.24 -1.79
CA HIS A 329 -29.23 -26.49 -2.37
C HIS A 329 -29.79 -25.44 -1.40
N LEU A 330 -30.01 -25.79 -0.13
CA LEU A 330 -30.52 -24.84 0.87
C LEU A 330 -29.51 -23.73 1.19
N LEU A 331 -28.21 -24.02 1.23
CA LEU A 331 -27.18 -22.99 1.38
C LEU A 331 -27.14 -22.06 0.16
N HIS A 332 -27.34 -22.59 -1.05
CA HIS A 332 -27.42 -21.79 -2.26
C HIS A 332 -28.67 -20.88 -2.25
N GLU A 333 -29.86 -21.43 -1.97
CA GLU A 333 -31.10 -20.68 -1.83
C GLU A 333 -31.00 -19.63 -0.71
N LEU A 334 -30.40 -19.98 0.43
CA LEU A 334 -30.17 -19.04 1.52
C LEU A 334 -29.25 -17.89 1.12
N ASN A 335 -28.17 -18.18 0.38
CA ASN A 335 -27.28 -17.13 -0.13
C ASN A 335 -27.99 -16.22 -1.13
N ALA A 336 -28.80 -16.79 -2.03
CA ALA A 336 -29.59 -16.01 -2.97
C ALA A 336 -30.61 -15.11 -2.25
N VAL A 337 -31.26 -15.62 -1.20
CA VAL A 337 -32.20 -14.84 -0.37
C VAL A 337 -31.48 -13.76 0.43
N LEU A 338 -30.32 -14.05 1.01
CA LEU A 338 -29.53 -13.07 1.76
C LEU A 338 -29.04 -11.93 0.83
N ASP A 339 -28.55 -12.28 -0.35
CA ASP A 339 -28.14 -11.31 -1.37
C ASP A 339 -29.33 -10.44 -1.82
N GLU A 340 -30.49 -11.03 -2.06
CA GLU A 340 -31.70 -10.30 -2.44
C GLU A 340 -32.21 -9.41 -1.30
N ASN A 341 -32.14 -9.87 -0.06
CA ASN A 341 -32.52 -9.10 1.11
C ASN A 341 -31.62 -7.87 1.30
N GLU A 342 -30.32 -8.03 1.07
CA GLU A 342 -29.35 -6.92 1.12
C GLU A 342 -29.58 -5.91 -0.02
N ARG A 343 -29.83 -6.41 -1.24
CA ARG A 343 -30.23 -5.58 -2.39
C ARG A 343 -31.51 -4.77 -2.10
N LEU A 344 -32.51 -5.40 -1.49
CA LEU A 344 -33.75 -4.74 -1.09
C LEU A 344 -33.52 -3.68 -0.01
N HIS A 345 -32.70 -3.98 1.00
CA HIS A 345 -32.33 -3.01 2.03
C HIS A 345 -31.61 -1.79 1.44
N GLU A 346 -30.70 -1.99 0.49
CA GLU A 346 -30.05 -0.88 -0.24
C GLU A 346 -31.04 -0.06 -1.05
N GLN A 347 -31.98 -0.72 -1.75
CA GLN A 347 -33.02 -0.03 -2.50
C GLN A 347 -33.93 0.79 -1.59
N VAL A 348 -34.33 0.24 -0.45
CA VAL A 348 -35.12 0.96 0.56
C VAL A 348 -34.33 2.13 1.14
N ALA A 349 -33.05 1.96 1.44
CA ALA A 349 -32.20 3.05 1.93
C ALA A 349 -32.06 4.18 0.90
N LYS A 350 -31.85 3.84 -0.39
CA LYS A 350 -31.81 4.80 -1.49
C LYS A 350 -33.15 5.52 -1.65
N LEU A 351 -34.27 4.79 -1.63
CA LEU A 351 -35.60 5.38 -1.72
C LEU A 351 -35.87 6.35 -0.57
N ARG A 352 -35.53 5.95 0.66
CA ARG A 352 -35.68 6.79 1.85
C ARG A 352 -34.84 8.06 1.76
N ALA A 353 -33.62 7.98 1.25
CA ALA A 353 -32.79 9.16 1.00
C ALA A 353 -33.42 10.09 -0.05
N LEU A 354 -33.97 9.52 -1.13
CA LEU A 354 -34.66 10.25 -2.20
C LEU A 354 -35.96 10.92 -1.73
N LEU A 355 -36.74 10.27 -0.88
CA LEU A 355 -37.95 10.84 -0.28
C LEU A 355 -37.58 12.03 0.61
N ARG A 356 -36.58 11.87 1.48
CA ARG A 356 -36.06 12.95 2.32
C ARG A 356 -35.52 14.14 1.50
N SER A 357 -34.85 13.90 0.38
CA SER A 357 -34.36 14.98 -0.48
C SER A 357 -35.46 15.76 -1.20
N ASN A 358 -36.71 15.27 -1.17
CA ASN A 358 -37.89 15.92 -1.74
C ASN A 358 -38.88 16.39 -0.66
N ASP A 359 -38.43 16.56 0.60
CA ASP A 359 -39.26 16.93 1.75
C ASP A 359 -40.47 15.97 1.99
N ILE A 360 -40.34 14.71 1.56
CA ILE A 360 -41.30 13.66 1.85
C ILE A 360 -40.75 12.82 3.01
N ASP A 361 -41.47 12.79 4.13
CA ASP A 361 -41.13 11.94 5.26
C ASP A 361 -41.39 10.46 4.88
N PRO A 362 -40.35 9.60 4.82
CA PRO A 362 -40.53 8.21 4.44
C PRO A 362 -41.20 7.33 5.52
N ASP A 363 -41.38 7.83 6.74
CA ASP A 363 -41.93 7.09 7.86
C ASP A 363 -43.30 7.66 8.35
N SER A 364 -43.90 8.56 7.56
CA SER A 364 -45.21 9.20 7.82
C SER A 364 -46.43 8.31 7.61
#